data_AF-A0A2V8BN29-F1
#
_entry.id   AF-A0A2V8BN29-F1
#
_cell.length_a   1.000
_cell.length_b   1.000
_cell.length_c   1.000
_cell.angle_alpha   90.00
_cell.angle_beta   90.00
_cell.angle_gamma   90.00
#
_symmetry.space_group_name_H-M   'P 1'
#
loop_
_entity.id
_entity.type
_entity.pdbx_description
1 polymer ?
#
loop_
_entity_poly.entity_id
_entity_poly.type
_entity_poly.pdbx_seq_one_letter_code
_entity_poly.pdbx_strand_id
1 'polypeptide(L)'
;MAATTLAGTLTMQSPQAAGKATIQTDLADYPPDTQVNVTGSGWLPGEVVELTFTETATVPPGGFTDGPFVFYATADALGDIANGAFSTDQHDLGVHFLLTAKG
;
A
#
# COMPACT_ATOMS: atom_id res chain seq x y z
N MET A 1 20.97 -50.22 -5.63
CA MET A 1 20.69 -48.82 -5.31
C MET A 1 19.78 -48.28 -6.41
N ALA A 2 18.46 -48.22 -6.18
CA ALA A 2 17.52 -47.68 -7.16
C ALA A 2 17.44 -46.15 -6.98
N ALA A 3 17.69 -45.39 -8.04
CA ALA A 3 17.54 -43.95 -8.04
C ALA A 3 16.09 -43.62 -8.44
N THR A 4 15.33 -43.08 -7.49
CA THR A 4 13.97 -42.58 -7.71
C THR A 4 14.06 -41.13 -8.16
N THR A 5 13.72 -40.85 -9.41
CA THR A 5 13.66 -39.50 -9.96
C THR A 5 12.35 -38.84 -9.56
N LEU A 6 12.38 -37.78 -8.74
CA LEU A 6 11.20 -36.91 -8.53
C LEU A 6 11.06 -36.01 -9.77
N ALA A 7 10.00 -36.21 -10.56
CA ALA A 7 9.58 -35.25 -11.56
C ALA A 7 8.77 -34.15 -10.87
N GLY A 8 9.42 -33.03 -10.54
CA GLY A 8 8.75 -31.80 -10.13
C GLY A 8 8.20 -31.09 -11.36
N THR A 9 6.89 -30.98 -11.49
CA THR A 9 6.24 -30.12 -12.49
C THR A 9 6.53 -28.66 -12.16
N LEU A 10 7.41 -28.00 -12.91
CA LEU A 10 7.51 -26.54 -12.92
C LEU A 10 6.31 -25.97 -13.68
N THR A 11 5.30 -25.50 -12.96
CA THR A 11 4.31 -24.60 -13.54
C THR A 11 4.97 -23.25 -13.78
N MET A 12 5.29 -22.94 -15.03
CA MET A 12 5.64 -21.58 -15.41
C MET A 12 4.38 -20.72 -15.31
N GLN A 13 4.26 -19.93 -14.23
CA GLN A 13 3.27 -18.86 -14.18
C GLN A 13 3.69 -17.80 -15.19
N SER A 14 2.88 -17.64 -16.24
CA SER A 14 2.99 -16.49 -17.14
C SER A 14 2.91 -15.21 -16.30
N PRO A 15 3.80 -14.22 -16.47
CA PRO A 15 3.62 -12.93 -15.82
C PRO A 15 2.28 -12.35 -16.30
N GLN A 16 1.30 -12.30 -15.40
CA GLN A 16 0.06 -11.58 -15.63
C GLN A 16 0.48 -10.13 -15.87
N ALA A 17 0.13 -9.57 -17.03
CA ALA A 17 0.35 -8.15 -17.26
C ALA A 17 -0.36 -7.39 -16.14
N ALA A 18 0.39 -6.56 -15.41
CA ALA A 18 -0.17 -5.72 -14.37
C ALA A 18 -1.35 -4.93 -14.98
N GLY A 19 -2.49 -4.96 -14.29
CA GLY A 19 -3.59 -4.04 -14.59
C GLY A 19 -3.10 -2.60 -14.39
N LYS A 20 -3.92 -1.60 -14.71
CA LYS A 20 -3.61 -0.24 -14.23
C LYS A 20 -3.64 -0.27 -12.70
N ALA A 21 -2.47 -0.25 -12.07
CA ALA A 21 -2.34 -0.30 -10.61
C ALA A 21 -3.13 0.83 -9.96
N THR A 22 -3.82 0.51 -8.87
CA THR A 22 -4.64 1.45 -8.10
C THR A 22 -4.22 1.49 -6.64
N ILE A 23 -4.49 2.61 -5.99
CA ILE A 23 -4.37 2.79 -4.56
C ILE A 23 -5.51 3.69 -4.07
N GLN A 24 -6.09 3.34 -2.93
CA GLN A 24 -7.15 4.12 -2.29
C GLN A 24 -7.18 3.86 -0.78
N THR A 25 -7.87 4.74 -0.07
CA THR A 25 -8.20 4.60 1.34
C THR A 25 -9.70 4.34 1.50
N ASP A 26 -10.13 3.80 2.63
CA ASP A 26 -11.54 3.42 2.88
C ASP A 26 -12.46 4.61 3.18
N LEU A 27 -11.91 5.69 3.73
CA LEU A 27 -12.60 6.96 3.99
C LEU A 27 -11.95 8.12 3.22
N ALA A 28 -12.76 9.15 2.99
CA ALA A 28 -12.31 10.44 2.42
C ALA A 28 -11.72 11.39 3.47
N ASP A 29 -12.01 11.17 4.75
CA ASP A 29 -11.52 11.96 5.89
C ASP A 29 -11.42 11.06 7.13
N TYR A 30 -10.50 11.39 8.04
CA TYR A 30 -10.19 10.60 9.23
C TYR A 30 -10.13 11.52 10.45
N PRO A 31 -11.01 11.32 11.47
CA PRO A 31 -10.82 11.95 12.76
C PRO A 31 -9.47 11.55 13.37
N PRO A 32 -8.96 12.32 14.35
CA PRO A 32 -7.85 11.87 15.20
C PRO A 32 -8.04 10.45 15.74
N ASP A 33 -6.93 9.76 15.96
CA ASP A 33 -6.86 8.40 16.52
C ASP A 33 -7.59 7.34 15.68
N THR A 34 -7.64 7.53 14.36
CA THR A 34 -8.32 6.61 13.42
C THR A 34 -7.32 5.90 12.53
N GLN A 35 -7.45 4.58 12.42
CA GLN A 35 -6.66 3.77 11.50
C GLN A 35 -7.09 4.04 10.05
N VAL A 36 -6.11 4.24 9.16
CA VAL A 36 -6.33 4.39 7.71
C VAL A 36 -6.17 3.05 7.03
N ASN A 37 -7.23 2.52 6.39
CA ASN A 37 -7.14 1.26 5.67
C ASN A 37 -6.87 1.53 4.19
N VAL A 38 -5.66 1.18 3.77
CA VAL A 38 -5.22 1.28 2.37
C VAL A 38 -5.53 -0.02 1.64
N THR A 39 -6.13 0.10 0.46
CA THR A 39 -6.28 -1.02 -0.49
C THR A 39 -5.80 -0.61 -1.88
N GLY A 40 -5.42 -1.60 -2.67
CA GLY A 40 -5.01 -1.40 -4.05
C GLY A 40 -5.09 -2.69 -4.84
N SER A 41 -5.14 -2.58 -6.15
CA SER A 41 -5.24 -3.74 -7.05
C SER A 41 -4.48 -3.50 -8.34
N GLY A 42 -4.25 -4.58 -9.10
CA GLY A 42 -3.58 -4.54 -10.39
C GLY A 42 -2.05 -4.55 -10.31
N TRP A 43 -1.49 -4.77 -9.13
CA TRP A 43 -0.05 -4.97 -8.90
C TRP A 43 0.39 -6.36 -9.39
N LEU A 44 1.68 -6.56 -9.63
CA LEU A 44 2.21 -7.88 -9.96
C LEU A 44 2.09 -8.79 -8.73
N PRO A 45 1.66 -10.07 -8.88
CA PRO A 45 1.61 -11.00 -7.76
C PRO A 45 2.95 -11.12 -7.04
N GLY A 46 2.97 -10.93 -5.72
CA GLY A 46 4.17 -10.94 -4.89
C GLY A 46 5.02 -9.66 -4.93
N GLU A 47 4.60 -8.64 -5.67
CA GLU A 47 5.25 -7.33 -5.71
C GLU A 47 5.22 -6.65 -4.33
N VAL A 48 6.32 -6.01 -3.96
CA VAL A 48 6.38 -5.17 -2.76
C VAL A 48 6.06 -3.75 -3.19
N VAL A 49 4.92 -3.25 -2.73
CA VAL A 49 4.44 -1.89 -3.00
C VAL A 49 4.84 -0.99 -1.84
N GLU A 50 5.61 0.05 -2.14
CA GLU A 50 5.91 1.16 -1.24
C GLU A 50 4.71 2.12 -1.21
N LEU A 51 4.23 2.41 0.00
CA LEU A 51 3.14 3.33 0.29
C LEU A 51 3.71 4.56 0.98
N THR A 52 3.55 5.74 0.39
CA THR A 52 4.05 7.00 0.94
C THR A 52 2.91 7.92 1.30
N PHE A 53 2.81 8.29 2.58
CA PHE A 53 1.95 9.35 3.06
C PHE A 53 2.74 10.65 3.21
N THR A 54 2.14 11.76 2.79
CA THR A 54 2.66 13.12 2.99
C THR A 54 1.56 14.00 3.52
N GLU A 55 1.85 14.68 4.62
CA GLU A 55 0.92 15.52 5.35
C GLU A 55 1.08 16.97 4.95
N THR A 56 -0.01 17.73 4.89
CA THR A 56 0.03 19.19 4.70
C THR A 56 -0.93 19.85 5.66
N ALA A 57 -0.39 20.57 6.65
CA ALA A 57 -1.18 21.31 7.62
C ALA A 57 -1.91 22.48 6.95
N THR A 58 -3.21 22.61 7.21
CA THR A 58 -4.02 23.74 6.70
C THR A 58 -4.49 24.70 7.78
N VAL A 59 -4.38 24.30 9.06
CA VAL A 59 -4.69 25.17 10.21
C VAL A 59 -3.56 26.15 10.50
N PRO A 60 -3.84 27.42 10.85
CA PRO A 60 -2.81 28.43 11.07
C PRO A 60 -1.72 28.01 12.08
N PRO A 61 -0.43 28.27 11.81
CA PRO A 61 0.10 29.06 10.70
C PRO A 61 0.00 28.43 9.29
N GLY A 62 -0.34 27.13 9.19
CA GLY A 62 -0.64 26.44 7.94
C GLY A 62 0.54 26.30 6.97
N GLY A 63 0.39 25.47 5.94
CA GLY A 63 1.33 25.39 4.82
C GLY A 63 2.64 24.65 5.09
N PHE A 64 2.73 23.91 6.20
CA PHE A 64 3.89 23.03 6.47
C PHE A 64 3.57 21.62 6.00
N THR A 65 4.57 20.97 5.41
CA THR A 65 4.52 19.58 4.97
C THR A 65 5.29 18.71 5.94
N ASP A 66 4.72 17.58 6.34
CA ASP A 66 5.37 16.54 7.13
C ASP A 66 5.40 15.19 6.39
N GLY A 67 6.29 14.30 6.80
CA GLY A 67 6.66 13.07 6.09
C GLY A 67 7.84 13.24 5.13
N PRO A 68 8.07 12.28 4.22
CA PRO A 68 7.22 11.14 3.90
C PRO A 68 7.22 10.06 4.99
N PHE A 69 6.04 9.52 5.30
CA PHE A 69 5.88 8.30 6.09
C PHE A 69 5.74 7.11 5.15
N VAL A 70 6.65 6.15 5.28
CA VAL A 70 6.77 5.02 4.34
C VAL A 70 6.32 3.72 4.99
N PHE A 71 5.41 3.04 4.32
CA PHE A 71 4.93 1.71 4.67
C PHE A 71 5.03 0.79 3.45
N TYR A 72 4.86 -0.51 3.68
CA TYR A 72 4.93 -1.51 2.62
C TYR A 72 3.73 -2.46 2.67
N ALA A 73 3.29 -2.89 1.49
CA ALA A 73 2.33 -3.98 1.32
C ALA A 73 2.84 -4.94 0.24
N THR A 74 2.66 -6.24 0.45
CA THR A 74 2.98 -7.23 -0.58
C THR A 74 1.70 -7.64 -1.29
N ALA A 75 1.69 -7.55 -2.61
CA ALA A 75 0.57 -7.96 -3.44
C ALA A 75 0.35 -9.47 -3.34
N ASP A 76 -0.91 -9.86 -3.18
CA ASP A 76 -1.29 -11.27 -3.13
C ASP A 76 -1.27 -11.92 -4.53
N ALA A 77 -1.76 -13.16 -4.65
CA ALA A 77 -1.79 -13.88 -5.91
C ALA A 77 -2.70 -13.25 -6.98
N LEU A 78 -3.64 -12.38 -6.58
CA LEU A 78 -4.56 -11.66 -7.45
C LEU A 78 -4.07 -10.25 -7.79
N GLY A 79 -2.94 -9.82 -7.20
CA GLY A 79 -2.41 -8.47 -7.38
C GLY A 79 -3.08 -7.44 -6.47
N ASP A 80 -3.76 -7.88 -5.41
CA ASP A 80 -4.40 -7.03 -4.42
C ASP A 80 -3.46 -6.78 -3.23
N ILE A 81 -3.50 -5.56 -2.69
CA ILE A 81 -2.76 -5.16 -1.48
C ILE A 81 -3.71 -4.62 -0.41
N ALA A 82 -3.32 -4.81 0.84
CA ALA A 82 -3.93 -4.17 2.00
C ALA A 82 -2.86 -3.74 3.00
N ASN A 83 -3.03 -2.55 3.61
CA ASN A 83 -2.19 -2.07 4.69
C ASN A 83 -3.02 -1.18 5.64
N GLY A 84 -2.86 -1.35 6.95
CA GLY A 84 -3.50 -0.52 7.97
C GLY A 84 -2.51 -0.02 9.02
N ALA A 85 -1.25 0.20 8.63
CA ALA A 85 -0.19 0.55 9.58
C ALA A 85 -0.17 2.05 9.93
N PHE A 86 -0.79 2.89 9.11
CA PHE A 86 -0.91 4.32 9.37
C PHE A 86 -2.18 4.60 10.21
N SER A 87 -2.07 5.52 11.17
CA SER A 87 -3.20 6.01 11.96
C SER A 87 -3.00 7.50 12.19
N THR A 88 -4.09 8.25 12.13
CA THR A 88 -4.08 9.67 12.51
C THR A 88 -3.93 9.84 14.01
N ASP A 89 -3.46 11.00 14.45
CA ASP A 89 -3.39 11.40 15.84
C ASP A 89 -4.07 12.76 16.11
N GLN A 90 -3.94 13.27 17.33
CA GLN A 90 -4.54 14.54 17.74
C GLN A 90 -4.00 15.78 16.99
N HIS A 91 -2.79 15.72 16.46
CA HIS A 91 -2.14 16.79 15.70
C HIS A 91 -2.61 16.84 14.24
N ASP A 92 -3.25 15.78 13.74
CA ASP A 92 -3.74 15.69 12.36
C ASP A 92 -5.03 16.47 12.09
N LEU A 93 -5.56 17.17 13.09
CA LEU A 93 -6.72 18.01 12.91
C LEU A 93 -6.44 19.13 11.89
N GLY A 94 -7.14 19.08 10.75
CA GLY A 94 -6.94 20.05 9.67
C GLY A 94 -5.66 19.80 8.86
N VAL A 95 -5.16 18.58 8.84
CA VAL A 95 -4.10 18.12 7.94
C VAL A 95 -4.71 17.43 6.73
N HIS A 96 -4.18 17.68 5.54
CA HIS A 96 -4.47 16.88 4.35
C HIS A 96 -3.40 15.82 4.13
N PHE A 97 -3.83 14.64 3.72
CA PHE A 97 -2.96 13.51 3.41
C PHE A 97 -2.92 13.27 1.90
N LEU A 98 -1.72 13.13 1.36
CA LEU A 98 -1.47 12.58 0.04
C LEU A 98 -0.90 11.17 0.18
N LEU A 99 -1.64 10.17 -0.31
CA LEU A 99 -1.15 8.80 -0.47
C LEU A 99 -0.64 8.59 -1.89
N THR A 100 0.58 8.08 -2.02
CA THR A 100 1.14 7.59 -3.29
C THR A 100 1.66 6.17 -3.13
N ALA A 101 1.76 5.43 -4.25
CA ALA A 101 2.22 4.05 -4.25
C ALA A 101 3.20 3.77 -5.41
N LYS A 102 4.18 2.90 -5.18
CA LYS A 102 5.20 2.48 -6.17
C LYS A 102 5.58 1.02 -5.98
N GLY A 103 5.63 0.26 -7.09
CA GLY A 103 6.14 -1.12 -7.18
C GLY A 103 7.40 -1.19 -8.04
#